data_AF-A0A497GH02-F1
#
_entry.id   AF-A0A497GH02-F1
#
_cell.length_a   1.000
_cell.length_b   1.000
_cell.length_c   1.000
_cell.angle_alpha   90.00
_cell.angle_beta   90.00
_cell.angle_gamma   90.00
#
_symmetry.space_group_name_H-M   'P 1'
#
loop_
_entity.id
_entity.type
_entity.pdbx_description
1 polymer ?
#
loop_
_entity_poly.entity_id
_entity_poly.type
_entity_poly.pdbx_seq_one_letter_code
_entity_poly.pdbx_strand_id
1 'polypeptide(L)'
;MSVKIPLNKLKKAARLLLYKSHTKPGIKGWELRSQLGENYLEVISALNRFFKDYLGLKIIAVDANGNKIDLDNCDKEDLKKATFMVLINQPLTLRDFKTAGWRIDEIAVFSVTLLYLLSHNGKARISDIRNILRSKFPRVRISYILEKLIRMGYLEEKDDFLVIGWRSRIEIDFDKLLGAG
;
A
#
# COMPACT_ATOMS: atom_id res chain seq x y z
N MET A 1 -22.93 24.49 0.98
CA MET A 1 -23.26 24.28 -0.45
C MET A 1 -22.42 23.12 -0.97
N SER A 2 -23.03 22.01 -1.36
CA SER A 2 -22.30 20.89 -1.97
C SER A 2 -21.78 21.33 -3.34
N VAL A 3 -20.46 21.49 -3.47
CA VAL A 3 -19.81 21.81 -4.74
C VAL A 3 -20.18 20.72 -5.75
N LYS A 4 -20.87 21.08 -6.83
CA LYS A 4 -21.18 20.14 -7.92
C LYS A 4 -19.89 19.82 -8.67
N ILE A 5 -19.34 18.63 -8.43
CA ILE A 5 -18.15 18.16 -9.13
C ILE A 5 -18.57 17.56 -10.48
N PRO A 6 -18.03 18.04 -11.62
CA PRO A 6 -18.37 17.49 -12.92
C PRO A 6 -17.98 16.01 -13.01
N LEU A 7 -18.89 15.17 -13.53
CA LEU A 7 -18.67 13.73 -13.68
C LEU A 7 -17.41 13.39 -14.49
N ASN A 8 -17.08 14.19 -15.51
CA ASN A 8 -15.87 14.01 -16.31
C ASN A 8 -14.60 14.18 -15.47
N LYS A 9 -14.59 15.06 -14.46
CA LYS A 9 -13.45 15.22 -13.54
C LYS A 9 -13.31 13.98 -12.64
N LEU A 10 -14.41 13.45 -12.10
CA LEU A 10 -14.40 12.22 -11.30
C LEU A 10 -13.88 11.02 -12.11
N LYS A 11 -14.38 10.84 -13.35
CA LYS A 11 -13.90 9.79 -14.26
C LYS A 11 -12.41 9.95 -14.56
N LYS A 12 -11.93 11.18 -14.80
CA LYS A 12 -10.51 11.46 -15.03
C LYS A 12 -9.66 11.12 -13.80
N ALA A 13 -10.08 11.56 -12.61
CA ALA A 13 -9.41 11.26 -11.35
C ALA A 13 -9.32 9.74 -11.08
N ALA A 14 -10.42 9.01 -11.31
CA ALA A 14 -10.44 7.56 -11.15
C ALA A 14 -9.42 6.87 -12.08
N ARG A 15 -9.33 7.30 -13.34
CA ARG A 15 -8.34 6.77 -14.29
C ARG A 15 -6.92 7.05 -13.84
N LEU A 16 -6.63 8.27 -13.40
CA LEU A 16 -5.30 8.68 -12.92
C LEU A 16 -4.84 7.88 -11.68
N LEU A 17 -5.77 7.50 -10.82
CA LEU A 17 -5.48 6.78 -9.58
C LEU A 17 -5.42 5.26 -9.76
N LEU A 18 -6.29 4.69 -10.60
CA LEU A 18 -6.41 3.24 -10.77
C LEU A 18 -5.49 2.70 -11.86
N TYR A 19 -5.22 3.46 -12.92
CA TYR A 19 -4.29 3.05 -13.96
C TYR A 19 -2.88 3.47 -13.63
N LYS A 20 -1.94 2.60 -14.02
CA LYS A 20 -0.52 2.73 -13.70
C LYS A 20 0.07 3.97 -14.38
N SER A 21 0.49 4.96 -13.59
CA SER A 21 1.28 6.10 -14.07
C SER A 21 2.79 5.83 -13.98
N HIS A 22 3.27 5.08 -12.97
CA HIS A 22 4.71 4.90 -12.67
C HIS A 22 5.10 3.49 -12.16
N THR A 23 6.39 3.29 -11.86
CA THR A 23 6.96 2.06 -11.26
C THR A 23 6.48 1.81 -9.84
N LYS A 24 6.25 2.87 -9.05
CA LYS A 24 5.53 2.82 -7.77
C LYS A 24 4.06 3.21 -8.02
N PRO A 25 3.09 2.50 -7.42
CA PRO A 25 1.68 2.85 -7.55
C PRO A 25 1.38 4.20 -6.93
N GLY A 26 0.39 4.87 -7.49
CA GLY A 26 -0.04 6.21 -7.09
C GLY A 26 0.37 7.30 -8.07
N ILE A 27 -0.07 8.51 -7.76
CA ILE A 27 0.10 9.73 -8.55
C ILE A 27 0.44 10.89 -7.62
N LYS A 28 1.29 11.81 -8.06
CA LYS A 28 1.69 12.94 -7.22
C LYS A 28 0.58 14.00 -7.13
N GLY A 29 0.48 14.66 -5.98
CA GLY A 29 -0.53 15.71 -5.76
C GLY A 29 -0.43 16.86 -6.77
N TRP A 30 0.79 17.25 -7.15
CA TRP A 30 1.01 18.27 -8.18
C TRP A 30 0.54 17.81 -9.58
N GLU A 31 0.64 16.51 -9.91
CA GLU A 31 0.11 15.94 -11.15
C GLU A 31 -1.42 15.94 -11.15
N LEU A 32 -2.04 15.57 -10.01
CA LEU A 32 -3.49 15.68 -9.83
C LEU A 32 -3.97 17.12 -10.01
N ARG A 33 -3.28 18.09 -9.39
CA ARG A 33 -3.59 19.53 -9.55
C ARG A 33 -3.47 19.96 -11.01
N SER A 34 -2.38 19.59 -11.69
CA SER A 34 -2.18 19.90 -13.11
C SER A 34 -3.30 19.34 -13.99
N GLN A 35 -3.77 18.11 -13.69
CA GLN A 35 -4.76 17.42 -14.51
C GLN A 35 -6.23 17.74 -14.18
N LEU A 36 -6.53 18.12 -12.93
CA LEU A 36 -7.90 18.32 -12.42
C LEU A 36 -8.20 19.78 -12.07
N GLY A 37 -7.17 20.63 -11.97
CA GLY A 37 -7.25 22.05 -11.60
C GLY A 37 -7.05 22.30 -10.10
N GLU A 38 -7.19 23.57 -9.69
CA GLU A 38 -7.00 24.01 -8.30
C GLU A 38 -7.88 23.26 -7.29
N ASN A 39 -9.06 22.84 -7.73
CA ASN A 39 -10.03 22.17 -6.89
C ASN A 39 -9.87 20.63 -6.85
N TYR A 40 -8.71 20.10 -7.23
CA TYR A 40 -8.46 18.66 -7.29
C TYR A 40 -8.75 17.94 -5.96
N LEU A 41 -8.45 18.55 -4.81
CA LEU A 41 -8.70 17.94 -3.49
C LEU A 41 -10.19 17.65 -3.25
N GLU A 42 -11.09 18.54 -3.71
CA GLU A 42 -12.53 18.32 -3.64
C GLU A 42 -12.95 17.14 -4.52
N VAL A 43 -12.35 17.04 -5.72
CA VAL A 43 -12.58 15.91 -6.65
C VAL A 43 -12.12 14.61 -6.01
N ILE A 44 -10.95 14.60 -5.38
CA ILE A 44 -10.40 13.44 -4.68
C ILE A 44 -11.27 13.05 -3.48
N SER A 45 -11.72 14.02 -2.68
CA SER A 45 -12.61 13.77 -1.54
C SER A 45 -13.93 13.14 -1.97
N ALA A 46 -14.57 13.68 -3.02
CA ALA A 46 -15.80 13.12 -3.56
C ALA A 46 -15.60 11.72 -4.16
N LEU A 47 -14.49 11.49 -4.87
CA LEU A 47 -14.16 10.17 -5.40
C LEU A 47 -13.86 9.17 -4.27
N ASN A 48 -13.19 9.61 -3.20
CA ASN A 48 -12.88 8.78 -2.04
C ASN A 48 -14.16 8.29 -1.35
N ARG A 49 -15.16 9.18 -1.18
CA ARG A 49 -16.49 8.77 -0.69
C ARG A 49 -17.10 7.71 -1.59
N PHE A 50 -17.13 7.93 -2.91
CA PHE A 50 -17.66 6.93 -3.84
C PHE A 50 -16.91 5.59 -3.77
N PHE A 51 -15.57 5.61 -3.67
CA PHE A 51 -14.77 4.40 -3.53
C PHE A 51 -15.08 3.64 -2.24
N LYS A 52 -15.23 4.35 -1.12
CA LYS A 52 -15.54 3.75 0.18
C LYS A 52 -16.95 3.14 0.18
N ASP A 53 -17.94 3.91 -0.28
CA ASP A 53 -19.35 3.54 -0.18
C ASP A 53 -19.75 2.41 -1.13
N TYR A 54 -19.13 2.35 -2.33
CA TYR A 54 -19.59 1.46 -3.40
C TYR A 54 -18.58 0.41 -3.85
N LEU A 55 -17.28 0.61 -3.63
CA LEU A 55 -16.24 -0.27 -4.20
C LEU A 55 -15.38 -0.96 -3.14
N GLY A 56 -15.55 -0.65 -1.86
CA GLY A 56 -14.66 -1.16 -0.80
C GLY A 56 -13.21 -0.69 -0.99
N LEU A 57 -13.01 0.49 -1.59
CA LEU A 57 -11.70 1.10 -1.83
C LEU A 57 -11.57 2.41 -1.04
N LYS A 58 -10.35 2.89 -0.83
CA LYS A 58 -10.08 4.22 -0.26
C LYS A 58 -8.89 4.86 -0.94
N ILE A 59 -8.93 6.18 -1.03
CA ILE A 59 -7.79 7.00 -1.42
C ILE A 59 -7.07 7.44 -0.15
N ILE A 60 -5.75 7.27 -0.15
CA ILE A 60 -4.85 7.79 0.88
C ILE A 60 -3.79 8.69 0.23
N ALA A 61 -3.15 9.54 1.03
CA ALA A 61 -1.94 10.26 0.67
C ALA A 61 -0.78 9.77 1.53
N VAL A 62 0.42 9.70 0.96
CA VAL A 62 1.65 9.40 1.69
C VAL A 62 2.78 10.37 1.34
N ASP A 63 3.66 10.61 2.30
CA ASP A 63 4.87 11.41 2.11
C ASP A 63 5.95 10.65 1.29
N ALA A 64 7.13 11.24 1.15
CA ALA A 64 8.26 10.61 0.46
C ALA A 64 8.79 9.34 1.15
N ASN A 65 8.55 9.20 2.45
CA ASN A 65 8.97 8.07 3.29
C ASN A 65 7.91 6.97 3.36
N GLY A 66 6.71 7.21 2.82
CA GLY A 66 5.58 6.30 2.86
C GLY A 66 4.71 6.43 4.12
N ASN A 67 4.88 7.48 4.91
CA ASN A 67 4.02 7.77 6.05
C ASN A 67 2.68 8.31 5.54
N LYS A 68 1.58 7.84 6.13
CA LYS A 68 0.23 8.31 5.78
C LYS A 68 0.06 9.76 6.20
N ILE A 69 -0.43 10.57 5.28
CA ILE A 69 -0.80 11.97 5.51
C ILE A 69 -2.31 12.03 5.72
N ASP A 70 -2.73 12.75 6.75
CA ASP A 70 -4.14 13.06 6.97
C ASP A 70 -4.63 14.00 5.86
N LEU A 71 -5.59 13.53 5.07
CA LEU A 71 -6.15 14.31 3.95
C LEU A 71 -6.97 15.51 4.42
N ASP A 72 -7.52 15.45 5.64
CA ASP A 72 -8.45 16.45 6.16
C ASP A 72 -7.73 17.49 7.05
N ASN A 73 -6.58 17.13 7.63
CA ASN A 73 -5.85 17.96 8.61
C ASN A 73 -4.41 18.34 8.20
N CYS A 74 -4.11 18.37 6.89
CA CYS A 74 -2.76 18.68 6.39
C CYS A 74 -2.74 19.91 5.47
N ASP A 75 -1.61 20.60 5.42
CA ASP A 75 -1.40 21.74 4.54
C ASP A 75 -1.48 21.35 3.07
N LYS A 76 -2.11 22.23 2.26
CA LYS A 76 -2.26 22.01 0.81
C LYS A 76 -0.92 21.83 0.10
N GLU A 77 0.15 22.43 0.62
CA GLU A 77 1.48 22.33 0.04
C GLU A 77 2.12 20.95 0.27
N ASP A 78 1.86 20.34 1.42
CA ASP A 78 2.29 18.98 1.70
C ASP A 78 1.49 17.98 0.87
N LEU A 79 0.18 18.20 0.73
CA LEU A 79 -0.67 17.39 -0.15
C LEU A 79 -0.25 17.49 -1.62
N LYS A 80 0.25 18.63 -2.09
CA LYS A 80 0.83 18.71 -3.45
C LYS A 80 2.03 17.77 -3.58
N LYS A 81 2.90 17.68 -2.57
CA LYS A 81 4.12 16.85 -2.58
C LYS A 81 3.82 15.36 -2.36
N ALA A 82 2.68 15.07 -1.74
CA ALA A 82 2.24 13.73 -1.41
C ALA A 82 2.01 12.85 -2.64
N THR A 83 2.08 11.54 -2.43
CA THR A 83 1.68 10.53 -3.39
C THR A 83 0.30 10.01 -3.00
N PHE A 84 -0.69 10.21 -3.87
CA PHE A 84 -2.03 9.67 -3.69
C PHE A 84 -2.11 8.27 -4.26
N MET A 85 -2.72 7.34 -3.53
CA MET A 85 -2.88 5.96 -3.96
C MET A 85 -4.18 5.36 -3.46
N VAL A 86 -4.60 4.29 -4.12
CA VAL A 86 -5.83 3.56 -3.81
C VAL A 86 -5.48 2.29 -3.05
N LEU A 87 -6.11 2.12 -1.89
CA LEU A 87 -6.04 0.92 -1.09
C LEU A 87 -7.40 0.24 -0.99
N ILE A 88 -7.39 -1.05 -0.67
CA ILE A 88 -8.59 -1.76 -0.25
C ILE A 88 -9.01 -1.24 1.13
N ASN A 89 -10.31 -1.02 1.32
CA ASN A 89 -10.92 -0.47 2.54
C ASN A 89 -11.76 -1.50 3.30
N GLN A 90 -11.61 -2.78 2.99
CA GLN A 90 -12.34 -3.87 3.63
C GLN A 90 -11.43 -5.08 3.87
N PRO A 91 -11.75 -5.94 4.85
CA PRO A 91 -11.06 -7.21 5.02
C PRO A 91 -11.17 -8.05 3.73
N LEU A 92 -10.05 -8.61 3.30
CA LEU A 92 -10.02 -9.52 2.16
C LEU A 92 -10.39 -10.94 2.60
N THR A 93 -11.26 -11.58 1.82
CA THR A 93 -11.56 -13.00 1.97
C THR A 93 -10.47 -13.85 1.31
N LEU A 94 -10.39 -15.14 1.66
CA LEU A 94 -9.49 -16.09 0.99
C LEU A 94 -9.73 -16.16 -0.53
N ARG A 95 -10.96 -15.92 -0.99
CA ARG A 95 -11.30 -15.87 -2.41
C ARG A 95 -10.69 -14.66 -3.09
N ASP A 96 -10.69 -13.50 -2.42
CA ASP A 96 -10.11 -12.27 -2.95
C ASP A 96 -8.59 -12.41 -3.11
N PHE A 97 -7.91 -12.99 -2.12
CA PHE A 97 -6.47 -13.27 -2.21
C PHE A 97 -6.12 -14.18 -3.38
N LYS A 98 -6.87 -15.28 -3.57
CA LYS A 98 -6.67 -16.18 -4.72
C LYS A 98 -6.87 -15.45 -6.05
N THR A 99 -7.91 -14.63 -6.13
CA THR A 99 -8.21 -13.83 -7.34
C THR A 99 -7.12 -12.79 -7.61
N ALA A 100 -6.51 -12.24 -6.56
CA ALA A 100 -5.37 -11.34 -6.64
C ALA A 100 -4.02 -12.05 -6.92
N GLY A 101 -4.02 -13.36 -7.20
CA GLY A 101 -2.81 -14.12 -7.52
C GLY A 101 -1.93 -14.45 -6.31
N TRP A 102 -2.47 -14.35 -5.11
CA TRP A 102 -1.80 -14.76 -3.88
C TRP A 102 -2.17 -16.19 -3.51
N ARG A 103 -1.19 -16.91 -2.97
CA ARG A 103 -1.42 -18.21 -2.35
C ARG A 103 -1.34 -18.11 -0.83
N ILE A 104 -2.02 -19.04 -0.16
CA ILE A 104 -2.08 -19.09 1.32
C ILE A 104 -0.68 -19.24 1.93
N ASP A 105 0.18 -20.04 1.30
CA ASP A 105 1.57 -20.22 1.75
C ASP A 105 2.41 -18.95 1.61
N GLU A 106 2.15 -18.12 0.59
CA GLU A 106 2.80 -16.82 0.40
C GLU A 106 2.42 -15.83 1.50
N ILE A 107 1.14 -15.79 1.85
CA ILE A 107 0.64 -14.95 2.94
C ILE A 107 1.27 -15.42 4.26
N ALA A 108 1.30 -16.72 4.53
CA ALA A 108 1.90 -17.27 5.75
C ALA A 108 3.40 -16.94 5.87
N VAL A 109 4.18 -17.13 4.80
CA VAL A 109 5.60 -16.77 4.77
C VAL A 109 5.78 -15.26 4.99
N PHE A 110 4.95 -14.44 4.35
CA PHE A 110 5.01 -12.99 4.48
C PHE A 110 4.68 -12.53 5.90
N SER A 111 3.62 -13.05 6.51
CA SER A 111 3.23 -12.74 7.89
C SER A 111 4.32 -13.09 8.88
N VAL A 112 4.90 -14.30 8.79
CA VAL A 112 6.02 -14.70 9.67
C VAL A 112 7.23 -13.80 9.46
N THR A 113 7.54 -13.45 8.21
CA THR A 113 8.65 -12.54 7.90
C THR A 113 8.42 -11.15 8.52
N LEU A 114 7.23 -10.56 8.37
CA LEU A 114 6.91 -9.25 8.94
C LEU A 114 6.98 -9.28 10.48
N LEU A 115 6.39 -10.30 11.12
CA LEU A 115 6.44 -10.46 12.57
C LEU A 115 7.88 -10.55 13.09
N TYR A 116 8.73 -11.31 12.39
CA TYR A 116 10.14 -11.41 12.75
C TYR A 116 10.89 -10.08 12.56
N LEU A 117 10.61 -9.34 11.49
CA LEU A 117 11.21 -8.02 11.30
C LEU A 117 10.77 -7.04 12.39
N LEU A 118 9.48 -7.02 12.74
CA LEU A 118 8.94 -6.14 13.79
C LEU A 118 9.57 -6.41 15.15
N SER A 119 9.80 -7.68 15.51
CA SER A 119 10.50 -8.03 16.75
C SER A 119 11.99 -7.65 16.76
N HIS A 120 12.53 -7.23 15.62
CA HIS A 120 13.91 -6.78 15.42
C HIS A 120 13.98 -5.35 14.86
N ASN A 121 13.10 -4.44 15.33
CA ASN A 121 13.10 -3.02 14.94
C ASN A 121 12.99 -2.78 13.41
N GLY A 122 12.27 -3.66 12.71
CA GLY A 122 12.00 -3.56 11.28
C GLY A 122 13.12 -4.06 10.35
N LYS A 123 14.18 -4.70 10.87
CA LYS A 123 15.34 -5.16 10.09
C LYS A 123 15.94 -6.44 10.68
N ALA A 124 16.23 -7.44 9.84
CA ALA A 124 16.96 -8.64 10.26
C ALA A 124 17.81 -9.24 9.13
N ARG A 125 18.77 -10.11 9.45
CA ARG A 125 19.58 -10.79 8.41
C ARG A 125 18.70 -11.75 7.62
N ILE A 126 18.93 -11.82 6.31
CA ILE A 126 18.16 -12.72 5.43
C ILE A 126 18.38 -14.20 5.77
N SER A 127 19.56 -14.54 6.32
CA SER A 127 19.88 -15.88 6.83
C SER A 127 18.93 -16.32 7.93
N ASP A 128 18.61 -15.41 8.85
CA ASP A 128 17.89 -15.72 10.08
C ASP A 128 16.41 -15.93 9.77
N ILE A 129 15.85 -15.07 8.91
CA ILE A 129 14.51 -15.22 8.35
C ILE A 129 14.37 -16.56 7.61
N ARG A 130 15.33 -16.89 6.72
CA ARG A 130 15.31 -18.17 6.00
C ARG A 130 15.37 -19.37 6.95
N ASN A 131 16.13 -19.28 8.03
CA ASN A 131 16.25 -20.35 9.02
C ASN A 131 14.94 -20.59 9.78
N ILE A 132 14.25 -19.53 10.19
CA ILE A 132 12.96 -19.64 10.88
C ILE A 132 11.90 -20.23 9.96
N LEU A 133 11.82 -19.76 8.71
CA LEU A 133 10.84 -20.23 7.73
C LEU A 133 11.06 -21.70 7.34
N ARG A 134 12.31 -22.19 7.34
CA ARG A 134 12.65 -23.59 6.99
C ARG A 134 12.01 -24.62 7.90
N SER A 135 11.59 -24.24 9.11
CA SER A 135 10.87 -25.15 10.02
C SER A 135 9.49 -25.58 9.48
N LYS A 136 8.90 -24.79 8.58
CA LYS A 136 7.54 -25.00 8.05
C LYS A 136 7.43 -25.01 6.52
N PHE A 137 8.45 -24.50 5.80
CA PHE A 137 8.39 -24.33 4.34
C PHE A 137 9.64 -24.86 3.61
N PRO A 138 9.50 -25.42 2.38
CA PRO A 138 10.63 -25.86 1.58
C PRO A 138 11.57 -24.70 1.18
N ARG A 139 12.88 -24.96 1.13
CA ARG A 139 13.91 -23.93 0.83
C ARG A 139 13.66 -23.18 -0.49
N VAL A 140 13.38 -23.92 -1.58
CA VAL A 140 13.11 -23.34 -2.90
C VAL A 140 11.89 -22.42 -2.86
N ARG A 141 10.85 -22.82 -2.11
CA ARG A 141 9.63 -22.03 -1.96
C ARG A 141 9.89 -20.74 -1.18
N ILE A 142 10.67 -20.80 -0.10
CA ILE A 142 11.04 -19.61 0.67
C ILE A 142 11.77 -18.60 -0.22
N SER A 143 12.78 -19.02 -0.98
CA SER A 143 13.52 -18.12 -1.87
C SER A 143 12.61 -17.44 -2.89
N TYR A 144 11.77 -18.22 -3.58
CA TYR A 144 10.81 -17.69 -4.55
C TYR A 144 9.87 -16.64 -3.94
N ILE A 145 9.33 -16.90 -2.75
CA ILE A 145 8.38 -15.99 -2.10
C ILE A 145 9.07 -14.71 -1.64
N LEU A 146 10.25 -14.80 -1.02
CA LEU A 146 11.00 -13.63 -0.59
C LEU A 146 11.39 -12.75 -1.79
N GLU A 147 11.89 -13.34 -2.87
CA GLU A 147 12.20 -12.61 -4.11
C GLU A 147 10.96 -11.93 -4.72
N LYS A 148 9.81 -12.63 -4.74
CA LYS A 148 8.53 -12.07 -5.18
C LYS A 148 8.13 -10.86 -4.32
N LEU A 149 8.22 -10.97 -2.99
CA LEU A 149 7.88 -9.91 -2.05
C LEU A 149 8.80 -8.69 -2.17
N ILE A 150 10.10 -8.91 -2.40
CA ILE A 150 11.08 -7.85 -2.65
C ILE A 150 10.73 -7.12 -3.96
N ARG A 151 10.51 -7.88 -5.05
CA ARG A 151 10.14 -7.31 -6.36
C ARG A 151 8.84 -6.50 -6.31
N MET A 152 7.88 -6.91 -5.47
CA MET A 152 6.61 -6.21 -5.27
C MET A 152 6.71 -5.00 -4.34
N GLY A 153 7.85 -4.79 -3.68
CA GLY A 153 8.10 -3.67 -2.76
C GLY A 153 7.53 -3.86 -1.35
N TYR A 154 7.10 -5.07 -1.00
CA TYR A 154 6.67 -5.42 0.37
C TYR A 154 7.86 -5.61 1.30
N LEU A 155 8.97 -6.10 0.77
CA LEU A 155 10.24 -6.22 1.47
C LEU A 155 11.29 -5.45 0.67
N GLU A 156 12.36 -5.03 1.33
CA GLU A 156 13.53 -4.43 0.68
C GLU A 156 14.77 -5.17 1.18
N GLU A 157 15.69 -5.45 0.25
CA GLU A 157 17.00 -6.03 0.57
C GLU A 157 18.04 -4.91 0.63
N LYS A 158 18.80 -4.87 1.72
CA LYS A 158 19.89 -3.93 1.99
C LYS A 158 21.09 -4.72 2.47
N ASP A 159 22.02 -4.96 1.56
CA ASP A 159 23.15 -5.89 1.77
C ASP A 159 22.61 -7.27 2.22
N ASP A 160 23.10 -7.81 3.34
CA ASP A 160 22.63 -9.08 3.90
C ASP A 160 21.35 -8.98 4.73
N PHE A 161 20.72 -7.81 4.76
CA PHE A 161 19.55 -7.55 5.58
C PHE A 161 18.29 -7.41 4.75
N LEU A 162 17.22 -7.90 5.32
CA LEU A 162 15.88 -7.68 4.83
C LEU A 162 15.19 -6.67 5.76
N VAL A 163 14.52 -5.69 5.18
CA VAL A 163 13.75 -4.66 5.89
C VAL A 163 12.31 -4.61 5.39
N ILE A 164 11.43 -4.06 6.21
CA ILE A 164 10.05 -3.79 5.81
C ILE A 164 10.06 -2.84 4.61
N GLY A 165 9.41 -3.22 3.52
CA GLY A 165 9.33 -2.41 2.31
C GLY A 165 8.25 -1.33 2.38
N TRP A 166 8.38 -0.31 1.54
CA TRP A 166 7.43 0.82 1.49
C TRP A 166 5.97 0.39 1.34
N ARG A 167 5.70 -0.68 0.57
CA ARG A 167 4.34 -1.15 0.33
C ARG A 167 3.72 -1.78 1.58
N SER A 168 4.52 -2.47 2.38
CA SER A 168 4.09 -3.03 3.67
C SER A 168 3.73 -1.93 4.67
N ARG A 169 4.51 -0.85 4.74
CA ARG A 169 4.22 0.29 5.63
C ARG A 169 2.86 0.93 5.36
N ILE A 170 2.39 0.82 4.13
CA ILE A 170 1.17 1.47 3.67
C ILE A 170 -0.03 0.53 3.77
N GLU A 171 0.11 -0.69 3.24
CA GLU A 171 -0.98 -1.64 3.05
C GLU A 171 -1.26 -2.50 4.28
N ILE A 172 -0.28 -2.67 5.18
CA ILE A 172 -0.41 -3.54 6.36
C ILE A 172 -0.75 -2.70 7.59
N ASP A 173 -1.73 -3.21 8.34
CA ASP A 173 -2.07 -2.75 9.68
C ASP A 173 -1.22 -3.56 10.67
N PHE A 174 -0.11 -2.98 11.13
CA PHE A 174 0.84 -3.68 11.98
C PHE A 174 0.32 -3.91 13.40
N ASP A 175 -0.52 -3.02 13.91
CA ASP A 175 -1.14 -3.17 15.23
C ASP A 175 -2.06 -4.41 15.23
N LYS A 176 -2.90 -4.54 14.20
CA LYS A 176 -3.71 -5.75 14.00
C LYS A 176 -2.87 -7.00 13.78
N LEU A 177 -1.76 -6.90 13.03
CA LEU A 177 -0.88 -8.05 12.80
C LEU A 177 -0.24 -8.55 14.10
N LEU A 178 0.10 -7.64 15.02
CA LEU A 178 0.67 -7.96 16.33
C LEU A 178 -0.39 -8.44 17.34
N GLY A 179 -1.68 -8.39 16.98
CA GLY A 179 -2.78 -8.65 17.92
C GLY A 179 -2.94 -7.55 18.97
N ALA A 180 -2.39 -6.37 18.72
CA ALA A 180 -2.61 -5.18 19.54
C ALA A 180 -3.88 -4.49 19.03
N GLY A 181 -5.04 -4.95 19.51
CA GLY A 181 -6.35 -4.42 19.12
C GLY A 181 -7.49 -5.10 19.85
#